data_AF-A0A172TMZ5-F1
#
_entry.id   AF-A0A172TMZ5-F1
#
_cell.length_a   1.000
_cell.length_b   1.000
_cell.length_c   1.000
_cell.angle_alpha   90.00
_cell.angle_beta   90.00
_cell.angle_gamma   90.00
#
_symmetry.space_group_name_H-M   'P 1'
#
loop_
_entity.id
_entity.type
_entity.pdbx_description
1 polymer ?
#
loop_
_entity_poly.entity_id
_entity_poly.type
_entity_poly.pdbx_seq_one_letter_code
_entity_poly.pdbx_strand_id
1 'polypeptide(L)'
;MVLFLHLLGSIGLGFYLLLPFFSGRANNLPVLRSMNRVGMYLLILQFLTGGYLASQYDPTVAWYVTTAVLLVGLFAVTGIMGKKMKDGNAGAVQTLSAVNAILLILIVAIMYEPSWLPY
;
A
#
# COMPACT_ATOMS: atom_id res chain seq x y z
N MET A 1 -5.05 9.61 -19.28
CA MET A 1 -5.49 8.22 -19.01
C MET A 1 -4.79 7.60 -17.81
N VAL A 2 -3.45 7.64 -17.73
CA VAL A 2 -2.69 7.07 -16.60
C VAL A 2 -3.05 7.68 -15.25
N LEU A 3 -3.24 9.00 -15.18
CA LEU A 3 -3.65 9.71 -13.96
C LEU A 3 -4.97 9.18 -13.37
N PHE A 4 -5.95 8.85 -14.22
CA PHE A 4 -7.22 8.27 -13.79
C PHE A 4 -7.03 6.88 -13.18
N LEU A 5 -6.22 6.02 -13.81
CA LEU A 5 -5.89 4.71 -13.27
C LEU A 5 -5.15 4.82 -11.94
N HIS A 6 -4.17 5.72 -11.85
CA HIS A 6 -3.43 5.98 -10.62
C HIS A 6 -4.35 6.44 -9.49
N LEU A 7 -5.27 7.38 -9.78
CA LEU A 7 -6.23 7.88 -8.80
C LEU A 7 -7.21 6.80 -8.33
N LEU A 8 -7.77 6.03 -9.27
CA LEU A 8 -8.67 4.93 -8.95
C LEU A 8 -7.97 3.86 -8.12
N GLY A 9 -6.71 3.56 -8.46
CA GLY A 9 -5.84 2.68 -7.69
C GLY A 9 -5.61 3.20 -6.27
N SER A 10 -5.30 4.49 -6.10
CA SER A 10 -5.13 5.13 -4.79
C SER A 10 -6.38 5.02 -3.91
N ILE A 11 -7.56 5.31 -4.47
CA ILE A 11 -8.84 5.18 -3.76
C ILE A 11 -9.06 3.74 -3.32
N GLY A 12 -8.82 2.80 -4.24
CA GLY A 12 -8.94 1.38 -3.96
C GLY A 12 -8.01 0.93 -2.83
N LEU A 13 -6.75 1.37 -2.83
CA LEU A 13 -5.75 1.07 -1.78
C LEU A 13 -6.13 1.64 -0.41
N GLY A 14 -7.00 2.65 -0.34
CA GLY A 14 -7.55 3.19 0.90
C GLY A 14 -8.19 2.13 1.82
N PHE A 15 -8.61 0.98 1.29
CA PHE A 15 -9.08 -0.14 2.11
C PHE A 15 -8.06 -0.63 3.14
N TYR A 16 -6.75 -0.51 2.86
CA TYR A 16 -5.70 -0.89 3.81
C TYR A 16 -5.73 -0.06 5.10
N LEU A 17 -6.30 1.15 5.05
CA LEU A 17 -6.49 1.99 6.25
C LEU A 17 -7.55 1.40 7.18
N LEU A 18 -8.54 0.69 6.63
CA LEU A 18 -9.65 0.12 7.40
C LEU A 18 -9.38 -1.31 7.85
N LEU A 19 -8.45 -2.00 7.18
CA LEU A 19 -8.13 -3.41 7.40
C LEU A 19 -7.82 -3.77 8.87
N PRO A 20 -7.06 -2.96 9.65
CA PRO A 20 -6.75 -3.24 11.07
C PRO A 20 -7.96 -3.40 11.98
N PHE A 21 -9.05 -2.69 11.67
CA PHE A 21 -10.28 -2.72 12.45
C PHE A 21 -11.13 -3.96 12.13
N PHE A 22 -10.97 -4.52 10.93
CA PHE A 22 -11.72 -5.69 10.48
C PHE A 22 -10.98 -7.01 10.71
N SER A 23 -9.64 -7.01 10.71
CA SER A 23 -8.80 -8.19 10.85
C SER A 23 -8.79 -8.82 12.24
N GLY A 24 -9.18 -8.08 13.28
CA GLY A 24 -9.28 -8.62 14.66
C GLY A 24 -10.42 -9.64 14.84
N ARG A 25 -11.28 -9.83 13.82
CA ARG A 25 -12.43 -10.77 13.87
C ARG A 25 -12.19 -11.94 12.93
N ALA A 26 -12.04 -13.15 13.47
CA ALA A 26 -11.71 -14.37 12.71
C ALA A 26 -12.72 -14.72 11.61
N ASN A 27 -14.01 -14.37 11.79
CA ASN A 27 -15.09 -14.72 10.85
C ASN A 27 -14.93 -14.09 9.46
N ASN A 28 -14.10 -13.05 9.31
CA ASN A 28 -13.97 -12.30 8.06
C ASN A 28 -12.74 -12.67 7.22
N LEU A 29 -11.92 -13.64 7.66
CA LEU A 29 -10.66 -14.00 7.00
C LEU A 29 -10.79 -14.35 5.50
N PRO A 30 -11.82 -15.08 5.02
CA PRO A 30 -11.97 -15.37 3.59
C PRO A 30 -12.20 -14.12 2.73
N VAL A 31 -13.01 -13.18 3.24
CA VAL A 31 -13.30 -11.91 2.58
C VAL A 31 -12.05 -11.03 2.57
N LEU A 32 -11.38 -10.90 3.72
CA LEU A 32 -10.14 -10.15 3.84
C LEU A 32 -9.04 -10.69 2.92
N ARG A 33 -8.96 -12.01 2.73
CA ARG A 33 -8.02 -12.63 1.78
C ARG A 33 -8.33 -12.25 0.34
N SER A 34 -9.60 -12.18 -0.03
CA SER A 34 -10.03 -11.78 -1.37
C SER A 34 -9.71 -10.30 -1.62
N MET A 35 -10.03 -9.44 -0.64
CA MET A 35 -9.68 -8.01 -0.68
C MET A 35 -8.17 -7.79 -0.75
N ASN A 36 -7.37 -8.53 0.03
CA ASN A 36 -5.91 -8.44 -0.03
C ASN A 36 -5.35 -8.81 -1.41
N ARG A 37 -5.98 -9.76 -2.11
CA ARG A 37 -5.59 -10.11 -3.48
C ARG A 37 -5.89 -8.97 -4.46
N VAL A 38 -7.07 -8.36 -4.36
CA VAL A 38 -7.42 -7.17 -5.13
C VAL A 38 -6.43 -6.04 -4.84
N GLY A 39 -6.14 -5.78 -3.57
CA GLY A 39 -5.16 -4.81 -3.14
C GLY A 39 -3.77 -5.06 -3.72
N MET A 40 -3.33 -6.31 -3.83
CA MET A 40 -2.05 -6.64 -4.47
C MET A 40 -2.03 -6.25 -5.96
N TYR A 41 -3.12 -6.49 -6.70
CA TYR A 41 -3.21 -6.04 -8.10
C TYR A 41 -3.23 -4.51 -8.21
N LEU A 42 -3.93 -3.84 -7.30
CA LEU A 42 -3.93 -2.39 -7.23
C LEU A 42 -2.56 -1.82 -6.88
N LEU A 43 -1.78 -2.47 -6.00
CA LEU A 43 -0.40 -2.08 -5.71
C LEU A 43 0.48 -2.18 -6.96
N ILE A 44 0.36 -3.26 -7.73
CA ILE A 44 1.09 -3.42 -9.01
C ILE A 44 0.72 -2.28 -9.95
N LEU A 45 -0.58 -2.02 -10.12
CA LEU A 45 -1.06 -0.92 -10.94
C LEU A 45 -0.52 0.43 -10.44
N GLN A 46 -0.50 0.66 -9.12
CA GLN A 46 -0.04 1.91 -8.52
C GLN A 46 1.46 2.12 -8.73
N PHE A 47 2.25 1.05 -8.61
CA PHE A 47 3.69 1.09 -8.83
C PHE A 47 4.01 1.44 -10.28
N LEU A 48 3.34 0.79 -11.25
CA LEU A 48 3.57 1.06 -12.67
C LEU A 48 3.11 2.46 -13.07
N THR A 49 1.89 2.85 -12.66
CA THR A 49 1.34 4.17 -12.99
C THR A 49 2.08 5.29 -12.27
N GLY A 50 2.46 5.09 -11.01
CA GLY A 50 3.25 6.04 -10.22
C GLY A 50 4.67 6.20 -10.74
N GLY A 51 5.33 5.09 -11.11
CA GLY A 51 6.64 5.12 -11.75
C GLY A 51 6.62 5.83 -13.10
N TYR A 52 5.58 5.61 -13.91
CA TYR A 52 5.38 6.36 -15.15
C TYR A 52 5.17 7.85 -14.89
N LEU A 53 4.32 8.22 -13.92
CA LEU A 53 4.09 9.63 -13.59
C LEU A 53 5.38 10.28 -13.08
N ALA A 54 6.13 9.60 -12.21
CA ALA A 54 7.40 10.09 -11.68
C ALA A 54 8.46 10.30 -12.77
N SER A 55 8.45 9.52 -13.86
CA SER A 55 9.37 9.71 -14.98
C SER A 55 9.03 10.89 -15.89
N GLN A 56 7.84 11.48 -15.75
CA GLN A 56 7.45 12.71 -16.47
C GLN A 56 7.87 13.99 -15.74
N TYR A 57 8.45 13.85 -14.55
CA TYR A 57 8.97 14.96 -13.74
C TYR A 57 10.44 14.68 -13.40
N ASP A 58 11.17 15.69 -12.92
CA ASP A 58 12.50 15.53 -12.34
C ASP A 58 12.43 15.60 -10.80
N PRO A 59 11.95 14.53 -10.12
CA PRO A 59 11.96 14.50 -8.66
C PRO A 59 13.40 14.37 -8.13
N THR A 60 13.62 14.82 -6.90
CA THR A 60 14.90 14.63 -6.23
C THR A 60 15.19 13.14 -6.03
N VAL A 61 16.48 12.78 -6.01
CA VAL A 61 16.90 11.38 -5.78
C VAL A 61 16.37 10.88 -4.44
N ALA A 62 16.38 11.73 -3.41
CA ALA A 62 15.85 11.41 -2.09
C ALA A 62 14.36 11.07 -2.13
N TRP A 63 13.54 11.83 -2.88
CA TRP A 63 12.11 11.56 -3.03
C TRP A 63 11.87 10.25 -3.77
N TYR A 64 12.58 10.01 -4.86
CA TYR A 64 12.42 8.80 -5.67
C TYR A 64 12.78 7.54 -4.89
N VAL A 65 13.94 7.54 -4.22
CA VAL A 65 14.41 6.39 -3.41
C VAL A 65 13.47 6.14 -2.24
N THR A 66 13.08 7.18 -1.50
CA THR A 66 12.19 7.03 -0.34
C THR A 66 10.83 6.45 -0.76
N THR A 67 10.24 6.99 -1.83
CA THR A 67 8.94 6.53 -2.32
C THR A 67 9.01 5.08 -2.81
N ALA A 68 10.09 4.71 -3.53
CA ALA A 68 10.30 3.34 -3.99
C ALA A 68 10.44 2.36 -2.82
N VAL A 69 11.24 2.70 -1.79
CA VAL A 69 11.43 1.87 -0.60
C VAL A 69 10.12 1.68 0.16
N LEU A 70 9.34 2.74 0.35
CA LEU A 70 8.05 2.66 1.04
C LEU A 70 7.04 1.79 0.27
N LEU A 71 6.97 1.93 -1.05
CA LEU A 71 6.12 1.08 -1.89
C LEU A 71 6.55 -0.39 -1.81
N VAL A 72 7.84 -0.69 -1.92
CA VAL A 72 8.36 -2.06 -1.78
C VAL A 72 8.05 -2.62 -0.38
N GLY A 73 8.19 -1.81 0.66
CA GLY A 73 7.77 -2.17 2.01
C GLY A 73 6.28 -2.54 2.08
N LEU A 74 5.43 -1.74 1.45
CA LEU A 74 3.98 -1.99 1.38
C LEU A 74 3.66 -3.30 0.63
N PHE A 75 4.37 -3.59 -0.47
CA PHE A 75 4.27 -4.87 -1.18
C PHE A 75 4.67 -6.05 -0.30
N ALA A 76 5.81 -5.95 0.39
CA ALA A 76 6.34 -7.01 1.22
C ALA A 76 5.38 -7.34 2.37
N VAL A 77 4.91 -6.31 3.09
CA VAL A 77 3.95 -6.46 4.20
C VAL A 77 2.63 -7.03 3.71
N THR A 78 2.10 -6.54 2.59
CA THR A 78 0.89 -7.09 1.94
C THR A 78 1.03 -8.58 1.60
N GLY A 79 2.18 -8.98 1.06
CA GLY A 79 2.47 -10.37 0.70
C GLY A 79 2.54 -11.29 1.91
N ILE A 80 3.27 -10.87 2.96
CA ILE A 80 3.37 -11.62 4.22
C ILE A 80 1.99 -11.73 4.88
N MET A 81 1.23 -10.64 4.90
CA MET A 81 -0.13 -10.61 5.45
C MET A 81 -1.05 -11.59 4.73
N GLY A 82 -0.99 -11.66 3.39
CA GLY A 82 -1.73 -12.64 2.61
C GLY A 82 -1.41 -14.09 2.98
N LYS A 83 -0.14 -14.39 3.33
CA LYS A 83 0.24 -15.70 3.88
C LYS A 83 -0.36 -15.93 5.27
N LYS A 84 -0.29 -14.96 6.18
CA LYS A 84 -0.88 -15.09 7.54
C LYS A 84 -2.40 -15.25 7.52
N MET A 85 -3.09 -14.65 6.55
CA MET A 85 -4.51 -14.90 6.30
C MET A 85 -4.78 -16.34 5.83
N LYS A 86 -3.83 -17.00 5.15
CA LYS A 86 -3.89 -18.43 4.80
C LYS A 86 -3.75 -19.32 6.02
N ASP A 87 -2.83 -18.96 6.90
CA ASP A 87 -2.53 -19.68 8.14
C ASP A 87 -3.59 -19.49 9.24
N GLY A 88 -4.58 -18.60 9.02
CA GLY A 88 -5.64 -18.30 10.00
C GLY A 88 -5.17 -17.46 11.20
N ASN A 89 -3.97 -16.87 11.13
CA ASN A 89 -3.39 -16.10 12.23
C ASN A 89 -3.93 -14.67 12.26
N ALA A 90 -5.13 -14.49 12.83
CA ALA A 90 -5.81 -13.20 12.89
C ALA A 90 -4.99 -12.11 13.60
N GLY A 91 -4.28 -12.44 14.68
CA GLY A 91 -3.43 -11.49 15.41
C GLY A 91 -2.29 -10.94 14.54
N ALA A 92 -1.58 -11.82 13.83
CA ALA A 92 -0.52 -11.39 12.91
C ALA A 92 -1.08 -10.56 11.74
N VAL A 93 -2.26 -10.93 11.22
CA VAL A 93 -2.94 -10.14 10.17
C VAL A 93 -3.27 -8.74 10.67
N GLN A 94 -3.77 -8.61 11.91
CA GLN A 94 -4.07 -7.33 12.51
C GLN A 94 -2.83 -6.44 12.65
N THR A 95 -1.74 -6.97 13.19
CA THR A 95 -0.49 -6.21 13.30
C THR A 95 0.04 -5.79 11.94
N LEU A 96 0.12 -6.72 10.98
CA LEU A 96 0.64 -6.42 9.63
C LEU A 96 -0.24 -5.43 8.89
N SER A 97 -1.56 -5.49 9.07
CA SER A 97 -2.48 -4.53 8.47
C SER A 97 -2.30 -3.12 9.02
N ALA A 98 -2.00 -2.97 10.31
CA ALA A 98 -1.69 -1.67 10.91
C ALA A 98 -0.39 -1.11 10.35
N VAL A 99 0.63 -1.94 10.18
CA VAL A 99 1.88 -1.57 9.49
C VAL A 99 1.59 -1.14 8.05
N ASN A 100 0.76 -1.89 7.31
CA ASN A 100 0.37 -1.54 5.94
C ASN A 100 -0.36 -0.19 5.87
N ALA A 101 -1.26 0.08 6.83
CA ALA A 101 -1.96 1.35 6.92
C ALA A 101 -0.99 2.51 7.17
N ILE A 102 -0.03 2.34 8.09
CA ILE A 102 1.01 3.34 8.37
C ILE A 102 1.86 3.59 7.13
N LEU A 103 2.33 2.53 6.45
CA LEU A 103 3.11 2.66 5.21
C LEU A 103 2.33 3.43 4.15
N LEU A 104 1.05 3.13 3.97
CA LEU A 104 0.19 3.85 3.02
C LEU A 104 0.07 5.33 3.38
N ILE A 105 -0.11 5.66 4.67
CA ILE A 105 -0.16 7.04 5.15
C ILE A 105 1.16 7.75 4.87
N LEU A 106 2.30 7.12 5.15
CA LEU A 106 3.62 7.70 4.90
C LEU A 106 3.85 7.96 3.41
N ILE A 107 3.45 7.04 2.54
CA ILE A 107 3.52 7.23 1.08
C ILE A 107 2.71 8.45 0.66
N VAL A 108 1.45 8.55 1.11
CA VAL A 108 0.59 9.69 0.77
C VAL A 108 1.15 10.99 1.33
N ALA A 109 1.67 10.98 2.56
CA ALA A 109 2.23 12.17 3.19
C ALA A 109 3.46 12.71 2.44
N ILE A 110 4.40 11.83 2.05
CA ILE A 110 5.60 12.21 1.28
C ILE A 110 5.26 12.62 -0.15
N MET A 111 4.22 12.04 -0.74
CA MET A 111 3.72 12.48 -2.05
C MET A 111 3.06 13.86 -1.97
N TYR A 112 2.39 14.20 -0.87
CA TYR A 112 1.73 15.49 -0.67
C TYR A 112 2.72 16.59 -0.28
N GLU A 113 3.67 16.30 0.61
CA GLU A 113 4.67 17.26 1.11
C GLU A 113 6.10 16.72 0.90
N PRO A 114 6.64 16.82 -0.34
CA PRO A 114 7.99 16.34 -0.65
C PRO A 114 9.11 17.05 0.13
N SER A 115 8.84 18.26 0.66
CA SER A 115 9.82 19.12 1.32
C SER A 115 10.41 18.53 2.62
N TRP A 116 9.78 17.50 3.18
CA TRP A 116 10.30 16.77 4.34
C TRP A 116 11.53 15.93 4.01
N LEU A 117 11.81 15.70 2.73
CA LEU A 117 13.00 15.01 2.27
C LEU A 117 14.06 16.01 1.83
N PRO A 118 15.35 15.72 2.04
CA PRO A 118 16.42 16.57 1.57
C PRO A 118 16.38 16.71 0.03
N TYR A 119 16.75 17.89 -0.46
CA TYR A 119 16.85 18.18 -1.90
C TYR A 119 17.99 17.40 -2.56
#